data_AF-A0A3C0UDQ3-F1
#
_entry.id   AF-A0A3C0UDQ3-F1
#
_cell.length_a   1.000
_cell.length_b   1.000
_cell.length_c   1.000
_cell.angle_alpha   90.00
_cell.angle_beta   90.00
_cell.angle_gamma   90.00
#
_symmetry.space_group_name_H-M   'P 1'
#
loop_
_entity.id
_entity.type
_entity.pdbx_description
1 polymer ?
#
loop_
_entity_poly.entity_id
_entity_poly.type
_entity_poly.pdbx_seq_one_letter_code
_entity_poly.pdbx_strand_id
1 'polypeptide(L)' 'MEGKAGIGFDANTSGPLRLSVDVYDPNDVRYKLRTEFQLVPDIFVVGQRTKPDREGETGSYVGLRHTF' A
#
# COMPACT_ATOMS: atom_id res chain seq x y z
N MET A 1 3.46 2.66 -22.00
CA MET A 1 3.60 2.55 -20.54
C MET A 1 4.41 3.75 -20.09
N GLU A 2 3.76 4.88 -19.80
CA GLU A 2 4.47 6.03 -19.23
C GLU A 2 4.66 5.75 -17.74
N GLY A 3 5.90 5.44 -17.36
CA GLY A 3 6.29 5.33 -15.96
C GLY A 3 6.22 6.71 -15.33
N LYS A 4 5.07 7.06 -14.75
CA LYS A 4 4.89 8.33 -14.05
C LYS A 4 5.79 8.35 -12.82
N ALA A 5 6.57 9.42 -12.66
CA ALA A 5 7.50 9.57 -11.54
C ALA A 5 6.74 9.53 -10.19
N GLY A 6 7.35 8.92 -9.19
CA GLY A 6 6.78 8.78 -7.85
C GLY A 6 7.84 8.61 -6.77
N ILE A 7 7.40 8.76 -5.53
CA ILE A 7 8.21 8.62 -4.31
C ILE A 7 7.50 7.59 -3.42
N GLY A 8 8.26 6.59 -2.96
CA GLY A 8 7.81 5.57 -2.03
C GLY A 8 8.56 5.68 -0.70
N PHE A 9 7.86 5.44 0.40
CA PHE A 9 8.42 5.34 1.74
C PHE A 9 7.94 4.07 2.42
N ASP A 10 8.87 3.23 2.87
CA ASP A 10 8.62 2.05 3.69
C ASP A 10 9.14 2.29 5.11
N ALA A 11 8.27 2.13 6.10
CA ALA A 11 8.63 2.03 7.51
C ALA A 11 8.37 0.62 8.01
N ASN A 12 9.45 -0.07 8.38
CA ASN A 12 9.39 -1.31 9.14
C ASN A 12 9.66 -0.98 10.60
N THR A 13 8.72 -1.32 11.47
CA THR A 13 8.99 -1.28 12.91
C THR A 13 9.79 -2.53 13.30
N SER A 14 10.47 -2.52 14.45
CA SER A 14 11.08 -3.75 15.00
C SER A 14 10.06 -4.81 15.41
N GLY A 15 8.76 -4.51 15.30
CA GLY A 15 7.64 -5.40 15.60
C GLY A 15 6.88 -5.86 14.36
N PRO A 16 5.66 -6.38 14.54
CA PRO A 16 4.89 -7.03 13.46
C PRO A 16 4.31 -6.04 12.42
N LEU A 17 4.55 -4.74 12.57
CA LEU A 17 3.94 -3.69 11.74
C LEU A 17 4.89 -3.20 10.65
N ARG A 18 4.39 -3.22 9.42
CA ARG A 18 4.99 -2.58 8.24
C ARG A 18 4.02 -1.58 7.64
N LEU A 19 4.53 -0.40 7.30
CA LEU A 19 3.79 0.67 6.64
C LEU A 19 4.49 1.05 5.34
N SER A 20 3.73 1.19 4.25
CA SER A 20 4.23 1.65 2.96
C SER A 20 3.33 2.76 2.42
N VAL A 21 3.94 3.84 1.94
CA VAL A 21 3.25 4.96 1.30
C VAL A 21 3.93 5.25 -0.03
N ASP A 22 3.17 5.15 -1.11
CA ASP A 22 3.62 5.53 -2.44
C ASP A 22 2.78 6.70 -2.94
N VAL A 23 3.43 7.74 -3.46
CA VAL A 23 2.79 8.87 -4.15
C VAL A 23 3.41 9.00 -5.52
N TYR A 24 2.60 9.10 -6.57
CA TYR A 24 3.07 9.14 -7.94
C TYR A 24 2.17 10.03 -8.80
N ASP A 25 2.69 10.45 -9.94
CA ASP A 25 2.07 11.40 -10.86
C ASP A 25 1.80 12.79 -10.25
N PRO A 26 2.64 13.80 -10.54
CA PRO A 26 2.44 15.16 -10.04
C PRO A 26 1.30 15.92 -10.72
N ASN A 27 0.89 15.51 -11.94
CA ASN A 27 -0.19 16.18 -12.68
C ASN A 27 -1.57 15.70 -12.21
N ASP A 28 -1.65 14.48 -11.69
CA ASP A 28 -2.84 13.90 -11.09
C ASP A 28 -2.40 13.04 -9.89
N VAL A 29 -2.38 13.66 -8.70
CA VAL A 29 -1.84 13.06 -7.48
C VAL A 29 -2.53 11.73 -7.18
N ARG A 30 -1.74 10.66 -7.32
CA ARG A 30 -2.12 9.29 -6.94
C ARG A 30 -1.37 8.86 -5.72
N TYR A 31 -2.02 8.03 -4.92
CA TYR A 31 -1.39 7.46 -3.75
C TYR A 31 -1.83 6.03 -3.50
N LYS A 32 -0.94 5.31 -2.83
CA LYS A 32 -1.18 3.98 -2.28
C LYS A 32 -0.64 3.96 -0.85
N LEU A 33 -1.53 3.73 0.09
CA LEU A 33 -1.20 3.48 1.48
C LEU A 33 -1.40 2.00 1.75
N ARG A 34 -0.38 1.32 2.29
CA ARG A 34 -0.47 -0.07 2.70
C ARG A 34 0.02 -0.23 4.13
N THR A 35 -0.74 -0.96 4.92
CA THR A 35 -0.38 -1.38 6.27
C THR A 35 -0.43 -2.89 6.34
N GLU A 36 0.62 -3.51 6.84
CA GLU A 36 0.71 -4.95 7.03
C GLU A 36 1.02 -5.24 8.49
N PHE A 37 0.25 -6.14 9.10
CA PHE A 37 0.46 -6.59 10.48
C PHE A 37 0.62 -8.10 10.51
N GLN A 38 1.76 -8.57 10.98
CA GLN A 38 2.06 -10.00 11.10
C GLN A 38 1.32 -10.61 12.28
N LEU A 39 0.50 -11.63 12.02
CA LEU A 39 -0.24 -12.37 13.05
C LEU A 39 0.60 -13.52 13.60
N VAL A 40 1.15 -14.33 12.69
CA VAL A 40 2.04 -15.45 12.96
C VAL A 40 3.12 -15.48 11.86
N PRO A 41 4.18 -16.30 11.94
CA PRO A 41 5.08 -16.49 10.80
C PRO A 41 4.30 -16.70 9.51
N ASP A 42 4.64 -15.91 8.49
CA ASP A 42 4.07 -15.96 7.15
C ASP A 42 2.60 -15.54 6.95
N ILE A 43 1.83 -15.26 8.03
CA ILE A 43 0.45 -14.77 7.92
C ILE A 43 0.36 -13.31 8.36
N PHE A 44 -0.20 -12.49 7.47
CA PHE A 44 -0.33 -11.05 7.65
C PHE A 44 -1.76 -10.59 7.43
N VAL A 45 -2.25 -9.68 8.27
CA VAL A 45 -3.40 -8.82 7.93
C VAL A 45 -2.88 -7.65 7.12
N VAL A 46 -3.52 -7.39 5.99
CA VAL A 46 -3.15 -6.30 5.08
C VAL A 46 -4.34 -5.37 4.91
N GLY A 47 -4.11 -4.09 5.22
CA GLY A 47 -4.99 -2.99 4.82
C GLY A 47 -4.33 -2.22 3.68
N GLN A 48 -5.09 -1.88 2.65
CA GLN A 48 -4.62 -1.03 1.55
C GLN A 48 -5.67 -0.01 1.17
N ARG A 49 -5.24 1.23 0.94
CA ARG A 49 -6.08 2.28 0.36
C ARG A 49 -5.39 2.86 -0.86
N THR A 50 -6.13 3.01 -1.96
CA THR A 50 -5.60 3.57 -3.21
C THR A 50 -6.54 4.62 -3.77
N LYS A 51 -5.98 5.69 -4.34
CA LYS A 51 -6.68 6.59 -5.26
C LYS A 51 -6.17 6.34 -6.69
N PRO A 52 -6.96 5.67 -7.54
CA PRO A 52 -6.57 5.33 -8.91
C PRO A 52 -7.05 6.37 -9.97
N ASP A 53 -6.76 6.06 -11.24
CA ASP A 53 -6.94 6.89 -12.46
C ASP A 53 -8.37 7.41 -12.73
N ARG A 54 -9.42 6.80 -12.16
CA ARG A 54 -10.82 7.17 -12.42
C ARG A 54 -11.56 7.55 -11.15
N GLU A 55 -12.34 8.64 -11.24
CA GLU A 55 -13.31 9.02 -10.22
C GLU A 55 -14.27 7.85 -9.95
N GLY A 56 -14.34 7.40 -8.70
CA GLY A 56 -15.18 6.27 -8.27
C GLY A 56 -14.42 4.96 -7.96
N GLU A 57 -13.17 4.80 -8.37
CA GLU A 57 -12.36 3.61 -8.10
C GLU A 57 -11.51 3.74 -6.81
N THR A 58 -11.70 4.80 -6.02
CA THR A 58 -11.04 4.92 -4.71
C THR A 58 -11.51 3.79 -3.81
N GLY A 59 -10.60 2.85 -3.55
CA GLY A 59 -10.89 1.59 -2.89
C GLY A 59 -10.07 1.44 -1.61
N SER A 60 -10.74 0.93 -0.58
CA SER A 60 -10.09 0.38 0.60
C SER A 60 -10.27 -1.13 0.57
N TYR A 61 -9.17 -1.87 0.71
CA TYR A 61 -9.15 -3.32 0.81
C TYR A 61 -8.59 -3.72 2.17
N VAL A 62 -9.18 -4.76 2.76
CA VAL A 62 -8.64 -5.46 3.92
C VAL A 62 -8.67 -6.95 3.62
N GLY A 63 -7.58 -7.65 3.90
CA GLY A 63 -7.57 -9.11 3.80
C GLY A 63 -6.32 -9.75 4.39
N LEU A 64 -6.18 -11.04 4.16
CA LEU A 64 -5.08 -11.85 4.66
C LEU A 64 -4.08 -12.13 3.54
N ARG A 65 -2.79 -12.07 3.86
CA ARG A 65 -1.70 -12.51 2.99
C ARG A 65 -0.94 -13.64 3.66
N HIS A 66 -0.70 -14.71 2.91
CA HIS A 66 0.19 -15.79 3.29
C HIS A 66 1.42 -15.77 2.36
N THR A 67 2.63 -15.85 2.92
CA THR A 67 3.89 -15.97 2.16
C THR A 67 4.41 -17.41 2.24
N PHE A 68 5.08 -17.90 1.19
CA PHE A 68 5.64 -19.26 1.10
C PHE A 68 7.08 -19.22 0.60
#